data_AF-A0A1M5V1U3-F1
#
_entry.id   AF-A0A1M5V1U3-F1
#
_cell.length_a   1.000
_cell.length_b   1.000
_cell.length_c   1.000
_cell.angle_alpha   90.00
_cell.angle_beta   90.00
_cell.angle_gamma   90.00
#
_symmetry.space_group_name_H-M   'P 1'
#
loop_
_entity.id
_entity.type
_entity.pdbx_description
1 polymer ?
#
loop_
_entity_poly.entity_id
_entity_poly.type
_entity_poly.pdbx_seq_one_letter_code
_entity_poly.pdbx_strand_id
1 'polypeptide(L)' 'MPLFCTQMQVVNQQTKDLVWIDGMRIEAPTWELAQEIIDKENYHYLEITGQLVAEIPCKKGSFEPDWKNAIDYDKLNQN' A
#
# COMPACT_ATOMS: atom_id res chain seq x y z
N MET A 1 -3.49 8.47 -11.07
CA MET A 1 -4.67 7.94 -10.37
C MET A 1 -4.29 7.62 -8.93
N PRO A 2 -5.20 7.75 -7.93
CA PRO A 2 -4.89 7.39 -6.55
C PRO A 2 -4.43 5.93 -6.40
N LEU A 3 -3.56 5.71 -5.43
CA LEU A 3 -3.08 4.38 -5.03
C LEU A 3 -3.56 4.10 -3.61
N PHE A 4 -4.15 2.93 -3.39
CA PHE A 4 -4.61 2.47 -2.09
C PHE A 4 -3.68 1.38 -1.56
N CYS A 5 -3.28 1.52 -0.30
CA CYS A 5 -2.52 0.52 0.44
C CYS A 5 -3.45 -0.56 0.96
N THR A 6 -2.99 -1.81 0.93
CA THR A 6 -3.70 -2.93 1.54
C THR A 6 -2.80 -3.67 2.53
N GLN A 7 -3.41 -4.46 3.41
CA GLN A 7 -2.74 -5.40 4.29
C GLN A 7 -3.44 -6.76 4.25
N MET A 8 -2.75 -7.80 4.71
CA MET A 8 -3.32 -9.14 4.87
C MET A 8 -2.78 -9.84 6.11
N GLN A 9 -3.59 -10.74 6.67
CA GLN A 9 -3.14 -11.63 7.74
C GLN A 9 -2.50 -12.89 7.15
N VAL A 10 -1.32 -13.23 7.64
CA VAL A 10 -0.61 -14.45 7.27
C VAL A 10 -0.06 -15.15 8.50
N VAL A 11 0.13 -16.47 8.40
CA VAL A 11 0.83 -17.22 9.45
C VAL A 11 2.32 -17.13 9.21
N ASN A 12 3.06 -16.57 10.17
CA ASN A 12 4.52 -16.60 10.17
C ASN A 12 4.98 -18.06 10.30
N GLN A 13 5.71 -18.57 9.32
CA GLN A 13 6.08 -19.99 9.32
C GLN A 13 7.11 -20.38 10.39
N GLN A 14 7.89 -19.42 10.89
CA GLN A 14 8.88 -19.66 11.93
C GLN A 14 8.25 -19.66 13.32
N THR A 15 7.41 -18.66 13.62
CA THR A 15 6.82 -18.50 14.96
C THR A 15 5.46 -19.16 15.11
N LYS A 16 4.76 -19.44 14.00
CA LYS A 16 3.38 -19.91 13.92
C LYS A 16 2.32 -18.92 14.40
N ASP A 17 2.71 -17.66 14.61
CA ASP A 17 1.78 -16.59 14.93
C ASP A 17 1.10 -16.02 13.69
N LEU A 18 -0.11 -15.50 13.90
CA LEU A 18 -0.82 -14.71 12.90
C LEU A 18 -0.30 -13.27 12.94
N VAL A 19 0.19 -12.77 11.81
CA VAL A 19 0.76 -11.43 11.69
C VAL A 19 0.13 -10.69 10.51
N TRP A 20 0.11 -9.36 10.60
CA TRP A 20 -0.27 -8.49 9.49
C TRP A 20 0.96 -8.13 8.66
N ILE A 21 0.81 -8.17 7.34
CA ILE A 21 1.84 -7.72 6.40
C ILE A 21 1.22 -6.83 5.32
N ASP A 22 2.06 -5.98 4.73
CA ASP A 22 1.67 -5.16 3.59
C ASP A 22 1.25 -6.04 2.41
N GLY A 23 0.10 -5.69 1.82
CA GLY A 23 -0.44 -6.31 0.61
C GLY A 23 -0.03 -5.55 -0.65
N MET A 24 -0.73 -5.86 -1.75
CA MET A 24 -0.53 -5.14 -3.01
C MET A 24 -1.15 -3.73 -2.96
N ARG A 25 -0.68 -2.85 -3.85
CA ARG A 25 -1.33 -1.55 -4.07
C ARG A 25 -2.46 -1.70 -5.06
N ILE A 26 -3.57 -1.01 -4.82
CA ILE A 26 -4.72 -0.96 -5.73
C ILE A 26 -4.79 0.44 -6.33
N GLU A 27 -4.71 0.53 -7.66
CA GLU A 27 -4.92 1.79 -8.37
C GLU A 27 -6.41 1.97 -8.66
N ALA A 28 -7.01 3.02 -8.12
CA ALA A 28 -8.44 3.30 -8.31
C ALA A 28 -8.76 4.79 -8.11
N PRO A 29 -9.84 5.32 -8.72
CA PRO A 29 -10.25 6.70 -8.49
C PRO A 29 -10.80 6.99 -7.09
N THR A 30 -11.44 6.00 -6.46
CA THR A 30 -12.05 6.13 -5.12
C THR A 30 -11.86 4.86 -4.31
N TRP A 31 -12.09 4.96 -3.00
CA TRP A 31 -12.01 3.82 -2.09
C TRP A 31 -13.03 2.73 -2.44
N GLU A 32 -14.25 3.12 -2.83
CA GLU A 32 -15.32 2.20 -3.19
C GLU A 32 -14.95 1.39 -4.44
N LEU A 33 -14.34 2.05 -5.43
CA LEU A 33 -13.85 1.37 -6.63
C LEU A 33 -12.64 0.48 -6.33
N ALA A 34 -11.77 0.87 -5.39
CA ALA A 34 -10.68 0.01 -4.93
C ALA A 34 -11.23 -1.27 -4.26
N GLN A 35 -12.28 -1.15 -3.44
CA GLN A 35 -12.95 -2.29 -2.84
C GLN A 35 -13.64 -3.17 -3.89
N GLU A 36 -14.29 -2.57 -4.89
CA GLU A 36 -14.91 -3.32 -5.98
C GLU A 36 -13.88 -4.14 -6.78
N ILE A 37 -12.67 -3.62 -6.98
CA ILE A 37 -11.55 -4.37 -7.58
C ILE A 37 -11.18 -5.57 -6.72
N ILE A 38 -11.01 -5.37 -5.40
CA ILE A 38 -10.73 -6.47 -4.47
C ILE A 38 -11.79 -7.57 -4.58
N ASP A 39 -13.06 -7.18 -4.65
CA ASP A 39 -14.17 -8.13 -4.71
C ASP A 39 -14.26 -8.85 -6.05
N LYS A 40 -14.04 -8.15 -7.17
CA LYS A 40 -14.07 -8.73 -8.53
C LYS A 40 -12.93 -9.70 -8.78
N GLU A 41 -11.73 -9.38 -8.29
CA GLU A 41 -10.52 -10.19 -8.49
C GLU A 41 -10.37 -11.29 -7.42
N ASN A 42 -11.37 -11.45 -6.54
CA ASN A 42 -11.38 -12.45 -5.46
C ASN A 42 -10.20 -12.31 -4.49
N TYR A 43 -9.83 -11.06 -4.16
CA TYR A 43 -8.77 -10.71 -3.21
C TYR A 43 -9.30 -10.46 -1.80
N HIS A 44 -10.36 -11.16 -1.37
CA HIS A 44 -11.01 -10.95 -0.08
C HIS A 44 -10.13 -11.18 1.18
N TYR A 45 -8.87 -11.60 0.99
CA TYR A 45 -7.85 -11.67 2.03
C TYR A 45 -7.10 -10.34 2.23
N LEU A 46 -7.34 -9.33 1.38
CA LEU A 46 -6.80 -7.99 1.48
C LEU A 46 -7.80 -7.05 2.18
N GLU A 47 -7.27 -6.20 3.06
CA GLU A 47 -7.99 -5.09 3.67
C GLU A 47 -7.33 -3.77 3.23
N ILE A 48 -8.11 -2.80 2.76
CA ILE A 48 -7.59 -1.47 2.42
C ILE A 48 -7.30 -0.69 3.71
N THR A 49 -6.07 -0.20 3.87
CA THR A 49 -5.61 0.50 5.08
C THR A 49 -5.56 2.02 4.93
N GLY A 50 -5.49 2.52 3.70
CA GLY A 50 -5.31 3.94 3.45
C GLY A 50 -5.03 4.26 1.98
N GLN A 51 -5.03 5.54 1.66
CA GLN A 51 -4.50 6.05 0.40
C GLN A 51 -3.01 6.36 0.56
N LEU A 52 -2.20 5.95 -0.42
CA LEU A 52 -0.79 6.31 -0.51
C LEU A 52 -0.65 7.74 -1.04
N VAL A 53 -0.29 8.66 -0.16
CA VAL A 53 -0.10 10.09 -0.50
C VAL A 53 1.34 10.41 -0.88
N ALA A 54 2.32 9.73 -0.27
CA ALA A 54 3.73 9.92 -0.54
C ALA A 54 4.57 8.69 -0.17
N GLU A 55 5.71 8.54 -0.84
CA GLU A 55 6.76 7.59 -0.49
C GLU A 55 8.09 8.31 -0.28
N ILE A 56 8.74 8.05 0.85
CA ILE A 56 10.05 8.61 1.18
C ILE A 56 11.01 7.43 1.38
N PRO A 57 11.87 7.12 0.41
CA PRO A 57 12.82 6.04 0.54
C PRO A 57 13.87 6.38 1.61
N CYS A 58 14.57 5.36 2.10
CA CYS A 58 15.77 5.58 2.91
C CYS A 58 16.99 5.83 1.99
N LYS A 59 17.97 6.62 2.46
CA LYS A 59 19.24 6.76 1.74
C LYS A 59 19.96 5.41 1.73
N LYS A 60 20.69 5.13 0.64
CA LYS A 60 21.40 3.86 0.44
C LYS A 60 22.27 3.50 1.64
N GLY A 61 22.00 2.35 2.25
CA GLY A 61 22.76 1.82 3.39
C GLY A 61 22.47 2.49 4.74
N SER A 62 21.36 3.23 4.86
CA SER A 62 20.95 3.90 6.10
C SER A 62 19.46 3.75 6.35
N PHE A 63 19.01 4.15 7.54
CA PHE A 63 17.60 4.36 7.87
C PHE A 63 17.20 5.84 7.85
N GLU A 64 18.07 6.71 7.30
CA GLU A 64 17.75 8.12 7.17
C GLU A 64 16.84 8.34 5.97
N PRO A 65 15.78 9.16 6.09
CA PRO A 65 14.91 9.48 4.98
C PRO A 65 15.66 10.25 3.89
N ASP A 66 15.42 9.87 2.64
CA ASP A 66 15.92 10.53 1.44
C ASP A 66 14.82 11.40 0.81
N TRP A 67 14.59 12.55 1.44
CA TRP A 67 13.59 13.53 1.00
C TRP A 67 13.82 14.03 -0.44
N LYS A 68 15.05 13.94 -0.96
CA LYS A 68 15.37 14.36 -2.33
C LYS A 68 14.72 13.43 -3.37
N ASN A 69 14.58 12.14 -3.02
CA ASN A 69 13.98 11.12 -3.86
C ASN A 69 12.56 10.76 -3.39
N ALA A 70 11.93 11.62 -2.59
CA ALA A 70 10.54 11.44 -2.20
C ALA A 70 9.60 11.58 -3.40
N ILE A 71 8.58 10.73 -3.45
CA ILE A 71 7.52 10.76 -4.47
C ILE A 71 6.25 11.24 -3.79
N ASP A 72 5.66 12.33 -4.33
CA ASP A 72 4.39 12.90 -3.87
C ASP A 72 3.30 12.53 -4.87
N TYR A 73 2.46 11.57 -4.51
CA TYR A 73 1.41 11.03 -5.38
C TYR A 73 0.21 11.99 -5.47
N ASP A 74 -0.04 12.79 -4.44
CA ASP A 74 -1.12 13.78 -4.47
C ASP A 74 -0.83 14.86 -5.52
N LYS A 75 0.41 15.33 -5.64
CA LYS A 75 0.81 16.28 -6.70
C LYS A 75 0.77 15.66 -8.09
N LEU A 76 1.13 14.39 -8.22
CA LEU A 76 1.12 13.69 -9.52
C LEU A 76 -0.31 13.43 -10.03
N ASN A 77 -1.28 13.29 -9.14
CA ASN A 77 -2.68 13.03 -9.48
C ASN A 77 -3.50 14.30 -9.77
N GLN A 78 -2.93 15.49 -9.56
CA GLN A 78 -3.58 16.78 -9.80
C GLN A 78 -3.26 17.39 -11.18
N ASN A 79 -2.38 16.76 -11.98
CA ASN A 79 -2.07 17.13 -13.36
C ASN A 79 -2.70 16.14 -14.35
#